data_AF-A0A7C1ZP49-F1
#
_entry.id   AF-A0A7C1ZP49-F1
#
_cell.length_a   1.000
_cell.length_b   1.000
_cell.length_c   1.000
_cell.angle_alpha   90.00
_cell.angle_beta   90.00
_cell.angle_gamma   90.00
#
_symmetry.space_group_name_H-M   'P 1'
#
loop_
_entity.id
_entity.type
_entity.pdbx_description
1 polymer ?
#
loop_
_entity_poly.entity_id
_entity_poly.type
_entity_poly.pdbx_seq_one_letter_code
_entity_poly.pdbx_strand_id
1 'polypeptide(L)'
;MTSETGNWNVADAFCKNKIMAPMIKCEAYEDIALYGYEDFGEELMNFGVPAEELRIRALRRLINELVKLTKNARFAMKSKSTKSKLIELQKKLYEIRDKAYPLTFYKQTDQGEGVVNLKIKPALFNYVLELVSEIKAEINIPLNKNHLIFVDREEFDPVAFKNRIKDRIINQG
;
A
#
# COMPACT_ATOMS: atom_id res chain seq x y z
N MET A 1 34.54 -13.32 -4.96
CA MET A 1 33.81 -12.27 -5.70
C MET A 1 32.31 -12.56 -5.60
N THR A 2 31.64 -12.04 -4.60
CA THR A 2 30.17 -12.04 -4.53
C THR A 2 29.68 -10.95 -5.46
N SER A 3 29.07 -11.32 -6.59
CA SER A 3 28.64 -10.40 -7.63
C SER A 3 27.61 -9.41 -7.08
N GLU A 4 27.97 -8.14 -6.99
CA GLU A 4 27.07 -7.06 -6.56
C GLU A 4 25.77 -7.03 -7.39
N THR A 5 25.84 -7.40 -8.67
CA THR A 5 24.68 -7.57 -9.59
C THR A 5 23.64 -8.59 -9.11
N GLY A 6 24.04 -9.64 -8.38
CA GLY A 6 23.12 -10.63 -7.82
C GLY A 6 22.29 -10.07 -6.67
N ASN A 7 22.89 -9.26 -5.79
CA ASN A 7 22.19 -8.62 -4.67
C ASN A 7 21.21 -7.53 -5.14
N TRP A 8 21.56 -6.80 -6.20
CA TRP A 8 20.69 -5.79 -6.79
C TRP A 8 19.41 -6.38 -7.38
N ASN A 9 19.51 -7.50 -8.12
CA ASN A 9 18.35 -8.17 -8.70
C ASN A 9 17.38 -8.68 -7.63
N VAL A 10 17.89 -9.17 -6.49
CA VAL A 10 17.06 -9.63 -5.37
C VAL A 10 16.36 -8.47 -4.66
N ALA A 11 17.06 -7.34 -4.45
CA ALA A 11 16.49 -6.16 -3.82
C ALA A 11 15.39 -5.50 -4.68
N ASP A 12 15.60 -5.39 -5.99
CA ASP A 12 14.61 -4.87 -6.94
C ASP A 12 13.36 -5.77 -7.00
N ALA A 13 13.56 -7.09 -7.11
CA ALA A 13 12.46 -8.05 -7.09
C ALA A 13 11.69 -8.02 -5.76
N PHE A 14 12.38 -7.81 -4.63
CA PHE A 14 11.72 -7.62 -3.34
C PHE A 14 10.85 -6.37 -3.34
N CYS A 15 11.38 -5.21 -3.76
CA CYS A 15 10.62 -3.95 -3.77
C CYS A 15 9.38 -4.06 -4.67
N LYS A 16 9.53 -4.59 -5.89
CA LYS A 16 8.41 -4.80 -6.82
C LYS A 16 7.32 -5.69 -6.21
N ASN A 17 7.70 -6.84 -5.64
CA ASN A 17 6.71 -7.83 -5.18
C ASN A 17 6.13 -7.55 -3.79
N LYS A 18 6.91 -6.94 -2.90
CA LYS A 18 6.56 -6.79 -1.48
C LYS A 18 6.18 -5.36 -1.09
N ILE A 19 6.45 -4.37 -1.94
CA ILE A 19 6.08 -2.97 -1.75
C ILE A 19 5.13 -2.51 -2.86
N MET A 20 5.57 -2.50 -4.12
CA MET A 20 4.78 -1.93 -5.23
C MET A 20 3.49 -2.71 -5.52
N ALA A 21 3.56 -4.03 -5.65
CA ALA A 21 2.37 -4.84 -5.91
C ALA A 21 1.29 -4.71 -4.80
N PRO A 22 1.64 -4.73 -3.50
CA PRO A 22 0.70 -4.38 -2.43
C PRO A 22 0.13 -2.96 -2.53
N MET A 23 0.91 -1.96 -2.94
CA MET A 23 0.41 -0.59 -3.12
C MET A 23 -0.66 -0.53 -4.22
N ILE A 24 -0.43 -1.16 -5.37
CA ILE A 24 -1.42 -1.22 -6.46
C ILE A 24 -2.71 -1.89 -5.98
N LYS A 25 -2.61 -2.97 -5.20
CA LYS A 25 -3.80 -3.61 -4.61
C LYS A 25 -4.54 -2.70 -3.64
N CYS A 26 -3.82 -1.83 -2.93
CA CYS A 26 -4.46 -0.87 -2.04
C CYS A 26 -5.29 0.15 -2.83
N GLU A 27 -4.81 0.62 -3.97
CA GLU A 27 -5.59 1.50 -4.86
C GLU A 27 -6.90 0.81 -5.29
N ALA A 28 -6.81 -0.39 -5.87
CA ALA A 28 -8.00 -1.13 -6.31
C ALA A 28 -9.00 -1.42 -5.17
N TYR A 29 -8.51 -1.79 -3.97
CA TYR A 29 -9.40 -2.02 -2.83
C TYR A 29 -10.02 -0.73 -2.29
N GLU A 30 -9.37 0.42 -2.45
CA GLU A 30 -9.92 1.71 -2.07
C GLU A 30 -11.03 2.13 -3.03
N ASP A 31 -10.83 1.97 -4.35
CA ASP A 31 -11.85 2.22 -5.36
C ASP A 31 -13.09 1.34 -5.13
N ILE A 32 -12.89 0.03 -4.89
CA ILE A 32 -14.00 -0.87 -4.56
C ILE A 32 -14.64 -0.49 -3.22
N ALA A 33 -13.90 0.01 -2.23
CA ALA A 33 -14.49 0.46 -0.97
C ALA A 33 -15.35 1.73 -1.14
N LEU A 34 -14.91 2.65 -2.02
CA LEU A 34 -15.63 3.89 -2.35
C LEU A 34 -16.90 3.60 -3.16
N TYR A 35 -16.75 2.87 -4.27
CA TYR A 35 -17.78 2.77 -5.31
C TYR A 35 -18.45 1.40 -5.37
N GLY A 36 -17.79 0.37 -4.85
CA GLY A 36 -18.26 -1.03 -4.92
C GLY A 36 -17.68 -1.82 -6.08
N TYR A 37 -16.96 -1.16 -6.99
CA TYR A 37 -16.37 -1.71 -8.21
C TYR A 37 -14.98 -1.11 -8.43
N GLU A 38 -14.14 -1.79 -9.21
CA GLU A 38 -12.76 -1.35 -9.47
C GLU A 38 -12.72 -0.18 -10.46
N ASP A 39 -13.64 -0.14 -11.43
CA ASP A 39 -13.76 0.94 -12.38
C ASP A 39 -15.23 1.20 -12.82
N PHE A 40 -15.42 2.30 -13.54
CA PHE A 40 -16.73 2.73 -14.02
C PHE A 40 -17.34 1.76 -15.05
N GLY A 41 -16.51 1.04 -15.80
CA GLY A 41 -16.99 0.04 -16.76
C GLY A 41 -17.63 -1.14 -16.05
N GLU A 42 -16.97 -1.65 -15.00
CA GLU A 42 -17.50 -2.71 -14.14
C GLU A 42 -18.78 -2.25 -13.41
N GLU A 43 -18.82 -1.01 -12.93
CA GLU A 43 -20.01 -0.41 -12.30
C GLU A 43 -21.21 -0.42 -13.27
N LEU A 44 -21.02 0.03 -14.52
CA LEU A 44 -22.08 0.05 -15.52
C LEU A 44 -22.58 -1.35 -15.88
N MET A 45 -21.68 -2.35 -15.95
CA MET A 45 -22.07 -3.74 -16.21
C MET A 45 -22.93 -4.35 -15.09
N ASN A 46 -22.77 -3.87 -13.86
CA ASN A 46 -23.47 -4.36 -12.68
C ASN A 46 -24.54 -3.37 -12.16
N PHE A 47 -25.01 -2.46 -13.02
CA PHE A 47 -25.97 -1.43 -12.62
C PHE A 47 -27.21 -2.04 -11.96
N GLY A 48 -27.56 -1.52 -10.78
CA GLY A 48 -28.70 -2.01 -9.98
C GLY A 48 -28.40 -3.17 -9.03
N VAL A 49 -27.17 -3.72 -9.04
CA VAL A 49 -26.74 -4.74 -8.07
C VAL A 49 -26.24 -4.06 -6.78
N PRO A 50 -26.75 -4.42 -5.59
CA PRO A 50 -26.24 -3.86 -4.33
C PRO A 50 -24.77 -4.21 -4.08
N ALA A 51 -23.91 -3.19 -3.96
CA ALA A 51 -22.47 -3.38 -3.79
C ALA A 51 -21.96 -3.28 -2.34
N GLU A 52 -22.87 -3.18 -1.34
CA GLU A 52 -22.47 -2.93 0.06
C GLU A 52 -21.52 -3.99 0.61
N GLU A 53 -21.75 -5.27 0.32
CA GLU A 53 -20.88 -6.33 0.79
C GLU A 53 -19.48 -6.27 0.14
N LEU A 54 -19.41 -5.92 -1.14
CA LEU A 54 -18.14 -5.71 -1.84
C LEU A 54 -17.36 -4.58 -1.19
N ARG A 55 -18.01 -3.44 -0.94
CA ARG A 55 -17.41 -2.27 -0.27
C ARG A 55 -16.87 -2.62 1.12
N ILE A 56 -17.66 -3.34 1.93
CA ILE A 56 -17.25 -3.80 3.28
C ILE A 56 -16.02 -4.71 3.19
N ARG A 57 -16.05 -5.70 2.29
CA ARG A 57 -14.94 -6.64 2.10
C ARG A 57 -13.69 -5.94 1.57
N ALA A 58 -13.85 -4.95 0.68
CA ALA A 58 -12.77 -4.17 0.11
C ALA A 58 -12.07 -3.31 1.16
N LEU A 59 -12.81 -2.60 2.02
CA LEU A 59 -12.23 -1.87 3.15
C LEU A 59 -11.40 -2.80 4.06
N ARG A 60 -11.91 -4.00 4.38
CA ARG A 60 -11.15 -4.99 5.15
C ARG A 60 -9.87 -5.43 4.45
N ARG A 61 -9.93 -5.65 3.13
CA ARG A 61 -8.78 -6.06 2.31
C ARG A 61 -7.74 -4.94 2.23
N LEU A 62 -8.17 -3.70 2.05
CA LEU A 62 -7.32 -2.51 2.10
C LEU A 62 -6.55 -2.44 3.41
N ILE A 63 -7.25 -2.47 4.55
CA ILE A 63 -6.62 -2.42 5.89
C ILE A 63 -5.58 -3.54 6.04
N ASN A 64 -5.92 -4.77 5.65
CA ASN A 64 -5.02 -5.91 5.78
C ASN A 64 -3.79 -5.81 4.86
N GLU A 65 -3.96 -5.33 3.63
CA GLU A 65 -2.84 -5.16 2.69
C GLU A 65 -1.91 -4.03 3.15
N LEU A 66 -2.44 -2.94 3.72
CA LEU A 66 -1.64 -1.88 4.36
C LEU A 66 -0.86 -2.40 5.58
N VAL A 67 -1.47 -3.25 6.41
CA VAL A 67 -0.75 -3.93 7.51
C VAL A 67 0.39 -4.79 6.97
N LYS A 68 0.18 -5.52 5.88
CA LYS A 68 1.21 -6.33 5.24
C LYS A 68 2.32 -5.48 4.60
N LEU A 69 1.95 -4.40 3.93
CA LEU A 69 2.86 -3.42 3.35
C LEU A 69 3.78 -2.84 4.44
N THR A 70 3.22 -2.37 5.57
CA THR A 70 4.01 -1.85 6.69
C THR A 70 4.97 -2.91 7.26
N LYS A 71 4.59 -4.20 7.34
CA LYS A 71 5.50 -5.28 7.76
C LYS A 71 6.67 -5.46 6.79
N ASN A 72 6.37 -5.55 5.49
CA ASN A 72 7.38 -5.75 4.45
C ASN A 72 8.34 -4.55 4.38
N ALA A 73 7.78 -3.35 4.37
CA ALA A 73 8.52 -2.09 4.35
C ALA A 73 9.47 -1.96 5.55
N ARG A 74 9.02 -2.35 6.74
CA ARG A 74 9.81 -2.26 7.99
C ARG A 74 11.12 -3.04 7.92
N PHE A 75 11.16 -4.15 7.18
CA PHE A 75 12.39 -4.92 6.96
C PHE A 75 13.41 -4.15 6.11
N ALA A 76 12.92 -3.40 5.11
CA ALA A 76 13.74 -2.64 4.18
C ALA A 76 14.12 -1.22 4.67
N MET A 77 13.66 -0.80 5.86
CA MET A 77 13.99 0.51 6.43
C MET A 77 15.44 0.57 6.93
N LYS A 78 16.17 1.61 6.50
CA LYS A 78 17.55 1.90 6.95
C LYS A 78 17.58 2.63 8.30
N SER A 79 16.64 3.54 8.54
CA SER A 79 16.65 4.40 9.74
C SER A 79 15.69 3.91 10.83
N LYS A 80 16.08 4.12 12.11
CA LYS A 80 15.21 3.80 13.26
C LYS A 80 13.95 4.66 13.27
N SER A 81 14.02 5.93 12.88
CA SER A 81 12.86 6.84 12.87
C SER A 81 11.78 6.41 11.87
N THR A 82 12.16 6.09 10.64
CA THR A 82 11.19 5.62 9.62
C THR A 82 10.62 4.26 9.99
N LYS A 83 11.42 3.39 10.61
CA LYS A 83 10.97 2.11 11.14
C LYS A 83 9.94 2.28 12.26
N SER A 84 10.18 3.18 13.21
CA SER A 84 9.24 3.50 14.29
C SER A 84 7.93 4.06 13.75
N LYS A 85 7.98 4.99 12.79
CA LYS A 85 6.76 5.55 12.16
C LYS A 85 5.91 4.46 11.51
N LEU A 86 6.50 3.50 10.79
CA LEU A 86 5.75 2.37 10.23
C LEU A 86 5.14 1.46 11.30
N ILE A 87 5.79 1.28 12.44
CA ILE A 87 5.24 0.52 13.58
C ILE A 87 4.02 1.25 14.17
N GLU A 88 4.08 2.57 14.31
CA GLU A 88 2.96 3.38 14.79
C GLU A 88 1.76 3.31 13.83
N LEU A 89 1.98 3.50 12.53
CA LEU A 89 0.94 3.38 11.51
C LEU A 89 0.32 1.99 11.50
N GLN A 90 1.15 0.94 11.65
CA GLN A 90 0.66 -0.42 11.77
C GLN A 90 -0.23 -0.64 13.00
N LYS A 91 0.13 -0.05 14.15
CA LYS A 91 -0.71 -0.13 15.36
C LYS A 91 -2.07 0.53 15.12
N LYS A 92 -2.09 1.73 14.52
CA LYS A 92 -3.35 2.41 14.14
C LYS A 92 -4.19 1.54 13.20
N LEU A 93 -3.59 0.90 12.21
CA LEU A 93 -4.31 -0.01 11.31
C LEU A 93 -4.91 -1.21 12.04
N TYR A 94 -4.23 -1.78 13.05
CA TYR A 94 -4.80 -2.83 13.88
C TYR A 94 -5.98 -2.33 14.71
N GLU A 95 -5.87 -1.15 15.31
CA GLU A 95 -6.98 -0.54 16.06
C GLU A 95 -8.19 -0.31 15.16
N ILE A 96 -7.98 0.21 13.96
CA ILE A 96 -9.04 0.38 12.96
C ILE A 96 -9.64 -0.99 12.61
N ARG A 97 -8.83 -1.98 12.25
CA ARG A 97 -9.28 -3.32 11.85
C ARG A 97 -10.14 -4.00 12.92
N ASP A 98 -9.69 -3.93 14.18
CA ASP A 98 -10.24 -4.74 15.26
C ASP A 98 -11.36 -4.01 16.01
N LYS A 99 -11.36 -2.67 16.02
CA LYS A 99 -12.32 -1.87 16.80
C LYS A 99 -13.25 -1.03 15.93
N ALA A 100 -12.73 -0.30 14.94
CA ALA A 100 -13.54 0.65 14.17
C ALA A 100 -14.28 -0.03 12.99
N TYR A 101 -13.58 -0.86 12.22
CA TYR A 101 -14.11 -1.53 11.04
C TYR A 101 -15.38 -2.36 11.33
N PRO A 102 -15.47 -3.19 12.39
CA PRO A 102 -16.67 -3.96 12.67
C PRO A 102 -17.91 -3.11 12.96
N LEU A 103 -17.71 -1.85 13.37
CA LEU A 103 -18.79 -0.92 13.68
C LEU A 103 -19.38 -0.27 12.43
N THR A 104 -18.65 -0.28 11.30
CA THR A 104 -19.02 0.38 10.03
C THR A 104 -20.19 -0.28 9.29
N PHE A 105 -20.62 -1.46 9.73
CA PHE A 105 -21.74 -2.19 9.13
C PHE A 105 -22.60 -2.87 10.21
N TYR A 106 -23.76 -3.37 9.81
CA TYR A 106 -24.64 -4.17 10.64
C TYR A 106 -25.31 -5.26 9.80
N LYS A 107 -25.86 -6.27 10.48
CA LYS A 107 -26.65 -7.32 9.85
C LYS A 107 -28.11 -6.89 9.83
N GLN A 108 -28.73 -6.92 8.66
CA GLN A 108 -30.16 -6.76 8.48
C GLN A 108 -30.74 -8.10 8.03
N THR A 109 -31.70 -8.62 8.80
CA THR A 109 -32.42 -9.84 8.43
C THR A 109 -33.70 -9.45 7.72
N ASP A 110 -33.92 -9.98 6.53
CA ASP A 110 -35.21 -9.82 5.86
C ASP A 110 -36.22 -10.83 6.43
N GLN A 111 -37.31 -10.31 7.00
CA GLN A 111 -38.25 -11.11 7.80
C GLN A 111 -39.05 -12.12 6.96
N GLY A 112 -38.99 -12.05 5.62
CA GLY A 112 -39.68 -12.97 4.70
C GLY A 112 -38.85 -14.14 4.19
N GLU A 113 -37.52 -14.00 4.08
CA GLU A 113 -36.66 -14.99 3.39
C GLU A 113 -35.57 -15.58 4.29
N GLY A 114 -35.38 -15.06 5.51
CA GLY A 114 -34.31 -15.51 6.41
C GLY A 114 -32.90 -15.14 5.93
N VAL A 115 -32.79 -14.33 4.88
CA VAL A 115 -31.53 -13.84 4.33
C VAL A 115 -30.98 -12.75 5.24
N VAL A 116 -29.71 -12.90 5.64
CA VAL A 116 -28.97 -11.92 6.44
C VAL A 116 -28.06 -11.12 5.51
N ASN A 117 -28.43 -9.87 5.27
CA ASN A 117 -27.66 -8.94 4.45
C ASN A 117 -26.77 -8.05 5.33
N LEU A 118 -25.59 -7.67 4.82
CA LEU A 118 -24.75 -6.66 5.46
C LEU A 118 -25.09 -5.28 4.93
N LYS A 119 -25.33 -4.34 5.84
CA LYS A 119 -25.65 -2.94 5.53
C LYS A 119 -24.59 -2.01 6.08
N ILE A 120 -24.19 -1.03 5.29
CA ILE A 120 -23.20 -0.03 5.68
C ILE A 120 -23.85 1.03 6.59
N LYS A 121 -23.10 1.53 7.58
CA LYS A 121 -23.40 2.75 8.31
C LYS A 121 -22.63 3.91 7.66
N PRO A 122 -23.25 4.74 6.79
CA PRO A 122 -22.51 5.58 5.84
C PRO A 122 -21.52 6.53 6.51
N ALA A 123 -21.94 7.27 7.54
CA ALA A 123 -21.09 8.23 8.22
C ALA A 123 -19.82 7.58 8.81
N LEU A 124 -20.00 6.45 9.51
CA LEU A 124 -18.87 5.75 10.15
C LEU A 124 -17.99 5.04 9.13
N PHE A 125 -18.59 4.45 8.10
CA PHE A 125 -17.85 3.79 7.03
C PHE A 125 -16.96 4.78 6.27
N ASN A 126 -17.52 5.91 5.84
CA ASN A 126 -16.78 6.94 5.12
C ASN A 126 -15.66 7.52 5.98
N TYR A 127 -15.93 7.79 7.26
CA TYR A 127 -14.89 8.25 8.20
C TYR A 127 -13.76 7.24 8.37
N VAL A 128 -14.08 5.95 8.54
CA VAL A 128 -13.06 4.91 8.67
C VAL A 128 -12.26 4.74 7.38
N LEU A 129 -12.92 4.82 6.22
CA LEU A 129 -12.25 4.76 4.92
C LEU A 129 -11.28 5.93 4.76
N GLU A 130 -11.71 7.16 5.06
CA GLU A 130 -10.87 8.36 5.01
C GLU A 130 -9.63 8.23 5.92
N LEU A 131 -9.79 7.78 7.17
CA LEU A 131 -8.67 7.50 8.07
C LEU A 131 -7.69 6.46 7.50
N VAL A 132 -8.21 5.44 6.81
CA VAL A 132 -7.37 4.39 6.20
C VAL A 132 -6.62 4.96 4.99
N SER A 133 -7.26 5.80 4.18
CA SER A 133 -6.66 6.53 3.05
C SER A 133 -5.57 7.49 3.50
N GLU A 134 -5.78 8.22 4.60
CA GLU A 134 -4.76 9.08 5.22
C GLU A 134 -3.54 8.26 5.67
N ILE A 135 -3.77 7.11 6.32
CA ILE A 135 -2.67 6.20 6.71
C ILE A 135 -1.94 5.67 5.47
N LYS A 136 -2.65 5.31 4.40
CA LYS A 136 -2.04 4.91 3.12
C LYS A 136 -1.10 6.01 2.61
N ALA A 137 -1.55 7.26 2.60
CA ALA A 137 -0.73 8.40 2.20
C ALA A 137 0.49 8.59 3.13
N GLU A 138 0.30 8.48 4.45
CA GLU A 138 1.38 8.60 5.44
C GLU A 138 2.45 7.50 5.29
N ILE A 139 2.10 6.30 4.83
CA ILE A 139 3.04 5.20 4.58
C ILE A 139 4.03 5.54 3.46
N ASN A 140 3.64 6.37 2.48
CA ASN A 140 4.53 6.76 1.38
C ASN A 140 5.74 7.57 1.86
N ILE A 141 5.60 8.34 2.95
CA ILE A 141 6.67 9.19 3.50
C ILE A 141 7.90 8.36 3.91
N PRO A 142 7.80 7.36 4.83
CA PRO A 142 8.95 6.53 5.18
C PRO A 142 9.45 5.66 4.02
N LEU A 143 8.58 5.23 3.10
CA LEU A 143 8.98 4.46 1.93
C LEU A 143 9.87 5.28 0.98
N ASN A 144 9.46 6.51 0.66
CA ASN A 144 10.21 7.43 -0.19
C ASN A 144 11.55 7.82 0.43
N LYS A 145 11.58 8.12 1.74
CA LYS A 145 12.83 8.41 2.48
C LYS A 145 13.86 7.27 2.46
N ASN A 146 13.44 6.04 2.13
CA ASN A 146 14.33 4.89 2.02
C ASN A 146 14.53 4.44 0.56
N HIS A 147 14.08 5.25 -0.41
CA HIS A 147 14.16 4.98 -1.85
C HIS A 147 13.50 3.66 -2.28
N LEU A 148 12.38 3.30 -1.64
CA LEU A 148 11.67 2.04 -1.92
C LEU A 148 10.57 2.17 -2.98
N ILE A 149 10.17 3.40 -3.32
CA ILE A 149 9.18 3.70 -4.36
C ILE A 149 9.84 4.57 -5.45
N PHE A 150 10.35 5.74 -5.06
CA PHE A 150 11.13 6.60 -5.93
C PHE A 150 12.62 6.45 -5.59
N VAL A 151 13.41 6.02 -6.56
CA VAL A 151 14.87 6.00 -6.45
C VAL A 151 15.38 7.29 -7.06
N ASP A 152 16.01 8.14 -6.27
CA ASP A 152 16.84 9.22 -6.80
C ASP A 152 18.07 8.55 -7.41
N ARG A 153 17.95 8.12 -8.67
CA ARG A 153 19.11 7.70 -9.45
C ARG A 153 19.77 8.99 -9.92
N GLU A 154 20.92 9.34 -9.36
CA GLU A 154 21.91 10.03 -10.17
C GLU A 154 22.14 9.13 -11.39
N GLU A 155 21.77 9.60 -12.57
CA GLU A 155 22.11 8.90 -13.81
C GLU A 155 23.62 8.66 -13.81
N PHE A 156 24.02 7.39 -13.85
CA PHE A 156 25.42 7.05 -14.02
C PHE A 156 25.83 7.52 -15.41
N ASP A 157 26.56 8.65 -15.48
CA ASP A 157 27.20 9.12 -16.70
C ASP A 157 28.50 8.34 -16.93
N PRO A 158 28.54 7.41 -17.91
CA PRO A 158 29.72 6.61 -18.19
C PRO A 158 30.89 7.46 -18.68
N VAL A 159 30.61 8.62 -19.29
CA VAL A 159 31.62 9.55 -19.82
C VAL A 159 32.33 10.25 -18.66
N ALA A 160 31.58 10.78 -17.69
CA ALA A 160 32.14 11.37 -16.48
C ALA A 160 32.98 10.36 -15.67
N PHE A 161 32.50 9.11 -15.55
CA PHE A 161 33.25 8.06 -14.86
C PHE A 161 34.56 7.70 -15.59
N LYS A 162 34.52 7.57 -16.92
CA LYS A 162 35.71 7.30 -17.75
C LYS A 162 36.73 8.44 -17.66
N ASN A 163 36.28 9.69 -17.64
CA ASN A 163 37.15 10.85 -17.51
C ASN A 163 37.84 10.89 -16.14
N ARG A 164 37.11 10.61 -15.04
CA ARG A 164 37.71 10.50 -13.70
C ARG A 164 38.79 9.42 -13.61
N ILE A 165 38.62 8.28 -14.28
CA ILE A 165 39.64 7.21 -14.32
C ILE A 165 40.87 7.67 -15.11
N LYS A 166 40.69 8.32 -16.26
CA LYS A 166 41.80 8.85 -17.05
C LYS A 166 42.61 9.89 -16.27
N ASP A 167 41.94 10.82 -15.61
CA ASP A 167 42.60 11.88 -14.82
C ASP A 167 43.37 11.29 -13.64
N ARG A 168 42.88 10.20 -13.05
CA ARG A 168 43.56 9.52 -11.94
C ARG A 168 44.82 8.77 -12.40
N ILE A 169 44.81 8.23 -13.61
CA ILE A 169 45.97 7.54 -14.22
C ILE A 169 47.03 8.55 -14.65
N ILE A 170 46.64 9.72 -15.16
CA ILE A 170 47.56 10.76 -15.62
C ILE A 170 48.23 11.50 -14.45
N ASN A 171 47.51 11.75 -13.35
CA ASN A 171 48.02 12.53 -12.22
C ASN A 171 48.69 11.69 -11.11
N GLN A 172 48.74 10.36 -11.25
CA GLN A 172 49.47 9.46 -10.33
C GLN A 172 50.63 8.71 -11.01
N GLY A 173 51.02 9.13 -12.22
CA GLY A 173 52.22 8.66 -12.93
C GLY A 173 53.39 9.62 -12.77
#